data_AF-A0A351Q8R4-F1
#
_entry.id   AF-A0A351Q8R4-F1
#
_cell.length_a   1.000
_cell.length_b   1.000
_cell.length_c   1.000
_cell.angle_alpha   90.00
_cell.angle_beta   90.00
_cell.angle_gamma   90.00
#
_symmetry.space_group_name_H-M   'P 1'
#
loop_
_entity.id
_entity.type
_entity.pdbx_description
1 polymer ?
#
loop_
_entity_poly.entity_id
_entity_poly.type
_entity_poly.pdbx_seq_one_letter_code
_entity_poly.pdbx_strand_id
1 'polypeptide(L)'
;MKKIVFFVCLVFSFACFAQAPDFNIDAENAFILDANSIAGKAREDVKLINETDEQLGFEVYYYDNKNNSWQFYGRAFLKGFYDSEDVDSRMEDRIAQIQYFAVVPKNNKVYNYRAQKIDNDLCIFVMPDFEFDFEKELESAFVIDSDNIKGRFYDEIEFVNLTDDYGISFVVYASDYKDKGWKKAGGVTLQEYNDSEDLESPIEKTLRNFRYFAIVSKNGKNYSFEARKQKGDLVIFVRN
;
A
#
# COMPACT_ATOMS: atom_id res chain seq x y z
N MET A 1 6.50 -73.67 29.88
CA MET A 1 6.63 -72.70 28.76
C MET A 1 5.35 -71.89 28.66
N LYS A 2 5.34 -70.64 29.15
CA LYS A 2 4.19 -69.74 29.04
C LYS A 2 4.42 -68.81 27.84
N LYS A 3 3.51 -68.82 26.86
CA LYS A 3 3.54 -67.90 25.71
C LYS A 3 2.88 -66.58 26.12
N ILE A 4 3.61 -65.48 26.00
CA ILE A 4 3.09 -64.12 26.18
C ILE A 4 2.51 -63.69 24.84
N VAL A 5 1.22 -63.32 24.83
CA VAL A 5 0.54 -62.74 23.67
C VAL A 5 0.71 -61.22 23.76
N PHE A 6 1.39 -60.63 22.78
CA PHE A 6 1.54 -59.18 22.65
C PHE A 6 0.27 -58.62 21.97
N PHE A 7 -0.45 -57.75 22.67
CA PHE A 7 -1.59 -57.02 22.14
C PHE A 7 -1.06 -55.72 21.50
N VAL A 8 -1.16 -55.60 20.18
CA VAL A 8 -0.81 -54.36 19.46
C VAL A 8 -2.08 -53.52 19.35
N CYS A 9 -2.18 -52.47 20.16
CA CYS A 9 -3.22 -51.45 20.01
C CYS A 9 -2.86 -50.56 18.80
N LEU A 10 -3.55 -50.75 17.69
CA LEU A 10 -3.59 -49.83 16.55
C LEU A 10 -4.36 -48.57 16.99
N VAL A 11 -3.64 -47.50 17.33
CA VAL A 11 -4.24 -46.18 17.52
C VAL A 11 -4.42 -45.56 16.14
N PHE A 12 -5.64 -45.58 15.62
CA PHE A 12 -6.02 -44.76 14.48
C PHE A 12 -6.06 -43.30 14.93
N SER A 13 -5.01 -42.55 14.63
CA SER A 13 -5.02 -41.10 14.73
C SER A 13 -5.87 -40.57 13.58
N PHE A 14 -7.13 -40.20 13.86
CA PHE A 14 -7.89 -39.35 12.95
C PHE A 14 -7.22 -37.97 12.97
N ALA A 15 -6.38 -37.69 11.97
CA ALA A 15 -6.01 -36.33 11.64
C ALA A 15 -7.30 -35.63 11.19
N CYS A 16 -7.88 -34.84 12.08
CA CYS A 16 -8.95 -33.92 11.74
C CYS A 16 -8.32 -32.84 10.86
N PHE A 17 -8.30 -33.04 9.55
CA PHE A 17 -8.06 -31.95 8.63
C PHE A 17 -9.28 -31.05 8.74
N ALA A 18 -9.15 -29.97 9.51
CA ALA A 18 -10.04 -28.84 9.37
C ALA A 18 -9.90 -28.37 7.92
N GLN A 19 -10.85 -28.77 7.09
CA GLN A 19 -11.00 -28.26 5.74
C GLN A 19 -11.24 -26.76 5.93
N ALA A 20 -10.31 -25.92 5.47
CA ALA A 20 -10.51 -24.48 5.47
C ALA A 20 -11.87 -24.22 4.81
N PRO A 21 -12.74 -23.37 5.37
CA PRO A 21 -14.03 -23.08 4.77
C PRO A 21 -13.78 -22.68 3.31
N ASP A 22 -14.49 -23.34 2.38
CA ASP A 22 -14.41 -23.00 0.96
C ASP A 22 -14.68 -21.50 0.83
N PHE A 23 -13.67 -20.76 0.36
CA PHE A 23 -13.83 -19.36 0.03
C PHE A 23 -14.86 -19.25 -1.09
N ASN A 24 -16.06 -18.78 -0.77
CA ASN A 24 -17.03 -18.42 -1.77
C ASN A 24 -16.74 -17.00 -2.24
N ILE A 25 -16.41 -16.86 -3.52
CA ILE A 25 -16.18 -15.58 -4.19
C ILE A 25 -17.42 -14.67 -4.16
N ASP A 26 -18.61 -15.24 -3.90
CA ASP A 26 -19.87 -14.51 -3.70
C ASP A 26 -19.90 -13.71 -2.39
N ALA A 27 -18.81 -13.64 -1.62
CA ALA A 27 -18.65 -12.59 -0.61
C ALA A 27 -18.69 -11.23 -1.32
N GLU A 28 -19.83 -10.54 -1.23
CA GLU A 28 -20.32 -9.46 -2.11
C GLU A 28 -19.38 -8.27 -2.37
N ASN A 29 -18.19 -8.21 -1.75
CA ASN A 29 -17.25 -7.08 -1.83
C ASN A 29 -15.80 -7.48 -2.12
N ALA A 30 -15.58 -8.66 -2.71
CA ALA A 30 -14.26 -9.09 -3.15
C ALA A 30 -13.81 -8.33 -4.41
N PHE A 31 -12.61 -7.74 -4.38
CA PHE A 31 -11.96 -7.20 -5.57
C PHE A 31 -11.09 -8.26 -6.22
N ILE A 32 -11.43 -8.64 -7.44
CA ILE A 32 -10.68 -9.65 -8.22
C ILE A 32 -9.85 -8.94 -9.27
N LEU A 33 -8.57 -9.30 -9.36
CA LEU A 33 -7.66 -8.77 -10.37
C LEU A 33 -6.91 -9.89 -11.09
N ASP A 34 -6.65 -9.66 -12.38
CA ASP A 34 -5.72 -10.46 -13.18
C ASP A 34 -4.35 -9.76 -13.20
N ALA A 35 -3.39 -10.30 -12.46
CA ALA A 35 -2.04 -9.77 -12.38
C ALA A 35 -1.31 -9.82 -13.73
N ASN A 36 -1.64 -10.74 -14.64
CA ASN A 36 -1.03 -10.80 -15.97
C ASN A 36 -1.51 -9.68 -16.89
N SER A 37 -2.70 -9.10 -16.62
CA SER A 37 -3.22 -7.95 -17.36
C SER A 37 -2.50 -6.64 -17.01
N ILE A 38 -1.76 -6.59 -15.91
CA ILE A 38 -1.05 -5.42 -15.41
C ILE A 38 0.38 -5.42 -15.98
N ALA A 39 0.80 -4.31 -16.60
CA ALA A 39 2.14 -4.15 -17.13
C ALA A 39 3.22 -4.25 -16.04
N GLY A 40 4.35 -4.88 -16.36
CA GLY A 40 5.46 -5.10 -15.43
C GLY A 40 5.50 -6.53 -14.87
N LYS A 41 6.31 -6.73 -13.82
CA LYS A 41 6.54 -8.02 -13.17
C LYS A 41 6.14 -7.97 -11.71
N ALA A 42 5.53 -9.03 -11.20
CA ALA A 42 5.29 -9.26 -9.78
C ALA A 42 6.14 -10.47 -9.37
N ARG A 43 7.14 -10.28 -8.52
CA ARG A 43 8.15 -11.29 -8.16
C ARG A 43 8.53 -11.27 -6.69
N GLU A 44 8.28 -10.17 -6.01
CA GLU A 44 8.61 -9.96 -4.60
C GLU A 44 7.32 -10.06 -3.80
N ASP A 45 6.60 -8.96 -3.60
CA ASP A 45 5.48 -8.98 -2.65
C ASP A 45 4.13 -8.58 -3.27
N VAL A 46 3.05 -8.93 -2.55
CA VAL A 46 1.75 -8.30 -2.73
C VAL A 46 1.63 -7.25 -1.64
N LYS A 47 1.56 -5.98 -2.02
CA LYS A 47 1.49 -4.85 -1.11
C LYS A 47 0.13 -4.19 -1.18
N LEU A 48 -0.51 -3.97 -0.03
CA LEU A 48 -1.73 -3.19 0.05
C LEU A 48 -1.41 -1.78 0.53
N ILE A 49 -1.97 -0.76 -0.13
CA ILE A 49 -1.73 0.66 0.18
C ILE A 49 -3.08 1.33 0.45
N ASN A 50 -3.20 2.01 1.59
CA ASN A 50 -4.44 2.64 2.00
C ASN A 50 -4.52 4.12 1.56
N GLU A 51 -5.30 4.45 0.55
CA GLU A 51 -5.56 5.86 0.20
C GLU A 51 -6.77 6.45 0.95
N THR A 52 -7.36 5.68 1.87
CA THR A 52 -8.46 6.12 2.74
C THR A 52 -7.93 6.56 4.11
N ASP A 53 -8.78 7.19 4.92
CA ASP A 53 -8.46 7.55 6.31
C ASP A 53 -8.86 6.45 7.33
N GLU A 54 -9.43 5.34 6.86
CA GLU A 54 -9.93 4.26 7.71
C GLU A 54 -8.81 3.28 8.10
N GLN A 55 -8.94 2.64 9.26
CA GLN A 55 -8.18 1.42 9.56
C GLN A 55 -8.81 0.23 8.85
N LEU A 56 -8.04 -0.49 8.05
CA LEU A 56 -8.54 -1.51 7.15
C LEU A 56 -7.84 -2.84 7.37
N GLY A 57 -8.62 -3.91 7.48
CA GLY A 57 -8.09 -5.28 7.49
C GLY A 57 -8.51 -6.02 6.23
N PHE A 58 -7.59 -6.76 5.62
CA PHE A 58 -7.85 -7.54 4.42
C PHE A 58 -7.44 -9.00 4.58
N GLU A 59 -8.14 -9.86 3.85
CA GLU A 59 -7.68 -11.19 3.48
C GLU A 59 -7.46 -11.23 1.98
N VAL A 60 -6.36 -11.85 1.56
CA VAL A 60 -6.01 -12.01 0.15
C VAL A 60 -6.03 -13.48 -0.18
N TYR A 61 -6.60 -13.79 -1.34
CA TYR A 61 -6.70 -15.13 -1.90
C TYR A 61 -6.10 -15.14 -3.30
N TYR A 62 -5.64 -16.32 -3.74
CA TYR A 62 -5.22 -16.54 -5.11
C TYR A 62 -6.01 -17.68 -5.74
N TYR A 63 -6.16 -17.64 -7.07
CA TYR A 63 -6.84 -18.71 -7.79
C TYR A 63 -5.85 -19.80 -8.18
N ASP A 64 -6.02 -21.01 -7.63
CA ASP A 64 -5.25 -22.17 -8.02
C ASP A 64 -5.90 -22.84 -9.24
N ASN A 65 -5.38 -22.53 -10.43
CA ASN A 65 -5.83 -23.11 -11.69
C ASN A 65 -5.77 -24.66 -11.72
N LYS A 66 -4.86 -25.28 -10.94
CA LYS A 66 -4.74 -26.75 -10.91
C LYS A 66 -5.89 -27.38 -10.15
N ASN A 67 -6.32 -26.74 -9.07
CA ASN A 67 -7.38 -27.22 -8.19
C ASN A 67 -8.74 -26.52 -8.45
N ASN A 68 -8.80 -25.60 -9.42
CA ASN A 68 -9.98 -24.83 -9.80
C ASN A 68 -10.69 -24.19 -8.59
N SER A 69 -9.90 -23.65 -7.65
CA SER A 69 -10.39 -23.13 -6.38
C SER A 69 -9.56 -21.96 -5.89
N TRP A 70 -10.18 -21.10 -5.09
CA TRP A 70 -9.50 -20.02 -4.39
C TRP A 70 -8.81 -20.57 -3.15
N GLN A 71 -7.57 -20.14 -2.97
CA GLN A 71 -6.71 -20.54 -1.87
C GLN A 71 -6.29 -19.29 -1.10
N PHE A 72 -6.24 -19.39 0.22
CA PHE A 72 -5.81 -18.30 1.07
C PHE A 72 -4.34 -17.96 0.80
N TYR A 73 -4.08 -16.69 0.48
CA TYR A 73 -2.73 -16.17 0.24
C TYR A 73 -2.15 -15.60 1.53
N GLY A 74 -2.88 -14.71 2.20
CA GLY A 74 -2.37 -13.98 3.36
C GLY A 74 -3.30 -12.88 3.88
N ARG A 75 -2.78 -12.03 4.78
CA ARG A 75 -3.52 -10.91 5.40
C ARG A 75 -2.68 -9.66 5.44
N ALA A 76 -3.33 -8.51 5.44
CA ALA A 76 -2.73 -7.23 5.75
C ALA A 76 -3.64 -6.41 6.66
N PHE A 77 -3.06 -5.49 7.43
CA PHE A 77 -3.78 -4.55 8.27
C PHE A 77 -3.18 -3.15 8.14
N LEU A 78 -3.93 -2.23 7.55
CA LEU A 78 -3.54 -0.87 7.27
C LEU A 78 -4.08 0.06 8.38
N LYS A 79 -3.19 0.77 9.05
CA LYS A 79 -3.42 1.59 10.25
C LYS A 79 -4.01 2.97 9.96
N GLY A 80 -3.88 3.47 8.74
CA GLY A 80 -4.36 4.79 8.39
C GLY A 80 -3.94 5.21 6.99
N PHE A 81 -4.01 6.50 6.74
CA PHE A 81 -3.75 7.09 5.43
C PHE A 81 -2.31 6.85 4.95
N TYR A 82 -2.19 6.35 3.73
CA TYR A 82 -0.99 5.87 3.04
C TYR A 82 -0.21 4.76 3.71
N ASP A 83 -0.70 4.22 4.83
CA ASP A 83 -0.10 3.04 5.41
C ASP A 83 -0.06 1.93 4.34
N SER A 84 1.11 1.30 4.26
CA SER A 84 1.38 0.25 3.29
C SER A 84 1.95 -0.94 4.02
N GLU A 85 1.40 -2.11 3.72
CA GLU A 85 1.81 -3.34 4.37
C GLU A 85 1.88 -4.45 3.32
N ASP A 86 2.95 -5.24 3.42
CA ASP A 86 3.06 -6.49 2.69
C ASP A 86 2.01 -7.48 3.21
N VAL A 87 1.42 -8.22 2.29
CA VAL A 87 0.47 -9.27 2.65
C VAL A 87 1.24 -10.43 3.25
N ASP A 88 1.13 -10.62 4.56
CA ASP A 88 1.75 -11.72 5.31
C ASP A 88 1.32 -13.07 4.72
N SER A 89 2.22 -13.67 3.95
CA SER A 89 1.99 -14.87 3.16
C SER A 89 3.10 -15.88 3.34
N ARG A 90 2.75 -17.17 3.29
CA ARG A 90 3.74 -18.27 3.21
C ARG A 90 4.11 -18.62 1.77
N MET A 91 3.67 -17.82 0.79
CA MET A 91 3.78 -18.08 -0.65
C MET A 91 4.56 -17.00 -1.41
N GLU A 92 5.31 -16.14 -0.72
CA GLU A 92 6.07 -15.02 -1.29
C GLU A 92 6.92 -15.46 -2.52
N ASP A 93 7.63 -16.59 -2.41
CA ASP A 93 8.45 -17.16 -3.51
C ASP A 93 7.67 -17.60 -4.77
N ARG A 94 6.33 -17.54 -4.76
CA ARG A 94 5.46 -18.04 -5.82
C ARG A 94 4.56 -16.99 -6.44
N ILE A 95 4.64 -15.73 -6.02
CA ILE A 95 3.82 -14.64 -6.56
C ILE A 95 3.86 -14.58 -8.10
N ALA A 96 5.03 -14.81 -8.69
CA ALA A 96 5.24 -14.76 -10.15
C ALA A 96 4.46 -15.84 -10.94
N GLN A 97 3.93 -16.86 -10.25
CA GLN A 97 3.13 -17.94 -10.85
C GLN A 97 1.63 -17.71 -10.70
N ILE A 98 1.24 -16.73 -9.88
CA ILE A 98 -0.16 -16.45 -9.57
C ILE A 98 -0.71 -15.45 -10.58
N GLN A 99 -1.78 -15.84 -11.27
CA GLN A 99 -2.47 -14.95 -12.20
C GLN A 99 -3.55 -14.12 -11.50
N TYR A 100 -4.45 -14.76 -10.76
CA TYR A 100 -5.60 -14.07 -10.19
C TYR A 100 -5.48 -13.93 -8.68
N PHE A 101 -5.77 -12.74 -8.19
CA PHE A 101 -5.89 -12.44 -6.77
C PHE A 101 -7.31 -11.94 -6.46
N ALA A 102 -7.79 -12.27 -5.27
CA ALA A 102 -8.99 -11.69 -4.69
C ALA A 102 -8.63 -11.01 -3.37
N VAL A 103 -8.96 -9.73 -3.25
CA VAL A 103 -8.77 -8.91 -2.05
C VAL A 103 -10.12 -8.73 -1.38
N VAL A 104 -10.23 -9.16 -0.12
CA VAL A 104 -11.50 -9.18 0.61
C VAL A 104 -11.39 -8.34 1.89
N PRO A 105 -12.15 -7.24 1.99
CA PRO A 105 -12.16 -6.41 3.18
C PRO A 105 -12.86 -7.13 4.34
N LYS A 106 -12.22 -7.19 5.51
CA LYS A 106 -12.78 -7.83 6.71
C LYS A 106 -14.02 -7.12 7.26
N ASN A 107 -14.19 -5.85 6.95
CA ASN A 107 -15.35 -5.06 7.37
C ASN A 107 -16.55 -5.17 6.42
N ASN A 108 -16.42 -5.93 5.32
CA ASN A 108 -17.45 -6.15 4.31
C ASN A 108 -18.03 -4.85 3.69
N LYS A 109 -17.21 -3.80 3.59
CA LYS A 109 -17.54 -2.59 2.81
C LYS A 109 -17.04 -2.71 1.38
N VAL A 110 -17.69 -2.02 0.45
CA VAL A 110 -17.19 -1.81 -0.92
C VAL A 110 -16.12 -0.72 -0.88
N TYR A 111 -15.02 -0.94 -1.59
CA TYR A 111 -14.00 0.06 -1.85
C TYR A 111 -13.71 0.14 -3.35
N ASN A 112 -13.13 1.24 -3.78
CA ASN A 112 -12.52 1.34 -5.10
C ASN A 112 -11.09 0.82 -5.02
N TYR A 113 -10.60 0.20 -6.10
CA TYR A 113 -9.25 -0.34 -6.15
C TYR A 113 -8.56 0.02 -7.45
N ARG A 114 -7.25 0.23 -7.38
CA ARG A 114 -6.36 0.22 -8.54
C ARG A 114 -5.16 -0.66 -8.22
N ALA A 115 -4.59 -1.30 -9.24
CA ALA A 115 -3.41 -2.15 -9.07
C ALA A 115 -2.34 -1.79 -10.08
N GLN A 116 -1.07 -1.83 -9.65
CA GLN A 116 0.10 -1.56 -10.47
C GLN A 116 1.24 -2.47 -10.03
N LYS A 117 2.21 -2.69 -10.92
CA LYS A 117 3.45 -3.38 -10.56
C LYS A 117 4.58 -2.36 -10.44
N ILE A 118 5.20 -2.28 -9.27
CA ILE A 118 6.21 -1.29 -8.95
C ILE A 118 7.38 -2.01 -8.28
N ASP A 119 8.59 -1.84 -8.80
CA ASP A 119 9.81 -2.47 -8.26
C ASP A 119 9.72 -3.98 -7.99
N ASN A 120 8.96 -4.69 -8.82
CA ASN A 120 8.62 -6.13 -8.72
C ASN A 120 7.55 -6.51 -7.69
N ASP A 121 6.94 -5.56 -6.99
CA ASP A 121 5.77 -5.79 -6.15
C ASP A 121 4.49 -5.68 -6.99
N LEU A 122 3.46 -6.43 -6.60
CA LEU A 122 2.07 -6.16 -6.97
C LEU A 122 1.47 -5.22 -5.92
N CYS A 123 1.41 -3.93 -6.24
CA CYS A 123 0.83 -2.91 -5.38
C CYS A 123 -0.67 -2.76 -5.67
N ILE A 124 -1.50 -2.95 -4.65
CA ILE A 124 -2.95 -2.80 -4.71
C ILE A 124 -3.36 -1.63 -3.82
N PHE A 125 -3.87 -0.58 -4.41
CA PHE A 125 -4.30 0.64 -3.73
C PHE A 125 -5.78 0.55 -3.42
N VAL A 126 -6.14 0.78 -2.17
CA VAL A 126 -7.51 0.88 -1.69
C VAL A 126 -7.90 2.35 -1.65
N MET A 127 -8.87 2.73 -2.47
CA MET A 127 -9.24 4.11 -2.72
C MET A 127 -10.60 4.45 -2.08
N PRO A 128 -10.83 5.72 -1.73
CA PRO A 128 -12.12 6.15 -1.21
C PRO A 128 -13.23 6.05 -2.28
N ASP A 129 -14.48 6.04 -1.82
CA ASP A 129 -15.69 5.93 -2.66
C ASP A 129 -16.12 7.28 -3.27
N PHE A 130 -15.18 8.00 -3.86
CA PHE A 130 -15.47 9.22 -4.62
C PHE A 130 -14.56 9.32 -5.84
N GLU A 131 -15.07 9.96 -6.90
CA GLU A 131 -14.30 10.23 -8.10
C GLU A 131 -13.24 11.29 -7.77
N PHE A 132 -11.99 10.89 -7.92
CA PHE A 132 -10.83 11.73 -7.67
C PHE A 132 -10.67 12.71 -8.85
N ASP A 133 -10.87 14.00 -8.59
CA ASP A 133 -10.65 15.07 -9.57
C ASP A 133 -9.23 15.63 -9.42
N PHE A 134 -8.34 15.12 -10.26
CA PHE A 134 -6.92 15.46 -10.25
C PHE A 134 -6.66 16.95 -10.49
N GLU A 135 -7.39 17.55 -11.43
CA GLU A 135 -7.17 18.97 -11.77
C GLU A 135 -7.58 19.85 -10.60
N LYS A 136 -8.72 19.54 -9.98
CA LYS A 136 -9.23 20.25 -8.81
C LYS A 136 -8.32 20.11 -7.59
N GLU A 137 -7.75 18.93 -7.32
CA GLU A 137 -6.82 18.76 -6.20
C GLU A 137 -5.55 19.59 -6.35
N LEU A 138 -5.06 19.76 -7.57
CA LEU A 138 -3.86 20.56 -7.80
C LEU A 138 -4.08 22.07 -7.70
N GLU A 139 -5.31 22.57 -7.74
CA GLU A 139 -5.58 24.02 -7.64
C GLU A 139 -5.10 24.61 -6.31
N SER A 140 -5.13 23.82 -5.23
CA SER A 140 -4.65 24.22 -3.90
C SER A 140 -3.23 23.73 -3.61
N ALA A 141 -2.57 23.05 -4.55
CA ALA A 141 -1.29 22.42 -4.30
C ALA A 141 -0.16 23.45 -4.14
N PHE A 142 0.71 23.20 -3.17
CA PHE A 142 2.01 23.86 -3.13
C PHE A 142 3.00 23.09 -3.99
N VAL A 143 3.56 23.74 -5.01
CA VAL A 143 4.49 23.10 -5.96
C VAL A 143 5.94 23.48 -5.63
N ILE A 144 6.73 22.47 -5.31
CA ILE A 144 8.19 22.55 -5.16
C ILE A 144 8.86 22.22 -6.49
N ASP A 145 9.83 23.05 -6.88
CA ASP A 145 10.82 22.71 -7.91
C ASP A 145 12.10 22.26 -7.20
N SER A 146 12.33 20.95 -7.15
CA SER A 146 13.43 20.37 -6.40
C SER A 146 14.79 20.82 -6.95
N ASP A 147 14.91 21.09 -8.25
CA ASP A 147 16.14 21.55 -8.89
C ASP A 147 16.53 22.96 -8.45
N ASN A 148 15.56 23.80 -8.08
CA ASN A 148 15.82 25.15 -7.57
C ASN A 148 16.30 25.16 -6.10
N ILE A 149 16.26 24.02 -5.42
CA ILE A 149 16.75 23.89 -4.05
C ILE A 149 18.22 23.48 -4.08
N LYS A 150 19.07 24.30 -3.45
CA LYS A 150 20.50 24.03 -3.32
C LYS A 150 20.75 22.73 -2.56
N GLY A 151 21.62 21.89 -3.10
CA GLY A 151 22.00 20.60 -2.52
C GLY A 151 21.69 19.45 -3.46
N ARG A 152 21.80 18.22 -2.95
CA ARG A 152 21.51 16.99 -3.69
C ARG A 152 20.35 16.25 -3.03
N PHE A 153 19.50 15.64 -3.83
CA PHE A 153 18.37 14.81 -3.42
C PHE A 153 18.59 13.42 -4.05
N TYR A 154 18.68 12.40 -3.21
CA TYR A 154 19.06 11.03 -3.56
C TYR A 154 18.17 9.98 -2.91
N ASP A 155 17.76 10.24 -1.67
CA ASP A 155 16.96 9.34 -0.85
C ASP A 155 15.50 9.82 -0.83
N GLU A 156 15.06 10.31 0.30
CA GLU A 156 13.67 10.31 0.71
C GLU A 156 13.11 11.73 0.77
N ILE A 157 11.80 11.81 0.91
CA ILE A 157 11.11 13.08 1.15
C ILE A 157 10.63 13.04 2.59
N GLU A 158 11.29 13.78 3.46
CA GLU A 158 10.93 13.90 4.88
C GLU A 158 9.99 15.10 5.06
N PHE A 159 8.94 14.94 5.87
CA PHE A 159 8.06 16.04 6.26
C PHE A 159 8.21 16.36 7.74
N VAL A 160 8.33 17.65 8.07
CA VAL A 160 8.44 18.14 9.46
C VAL A 160 7.28 19.07 9.77
N ASN A 161 6.52 18.76 10.81
CA ASN A 161 5.41 19.60 11.26
C ASN A 161 5.91 20.74 12.16
N LEU A 162 5.85 21.98 11.67
CA LEU A 162 6.12 23.19 12.46
C LEU A 162 4.84 24.01 12.70
N THR A 163 3.70 23.33 12.72
CA THR A 163 2.38 23.89 13.07
C THR A 163 1.93 23.37 14.43
N ASP A 164 0.96 24.05 15.04
CA ASP A 164 0.28 23.59 16.25
C ASP A 164 -0.88 22.61 15.94
N ASP A 165 -1.11 22.27 14.66
CA ASP A 165 -2.17 21.34 14.27
C ASP A 165 -1.77 19.90 14.55
N TYR A 166 -2.76 19.07 14.92
CA TYR A 166 -2.59 17.65 15.21
C TYR A 166 -3.17 16.78 14.09
N GLY A 167 -2.46 15.72 13.71
CA GLY A 167 -2.93 14.72 12.75
C GLY A 167 -3.18 15.29 11.35
N ILE A 168 -2.22 16.04 10.82
CA ILE A 168 -2.30 16.63 9.47
C ILE A 168 -1.76 15.65 8.44
N SER A 169 -2.50 15.46 7.34
CA SER A 169 -2.12 14.52 6.29
C SER A 169 -1.96 15.22 4.94
N PHE A 170 -0.93 14.82 4.20
CA PHE A 170 -0.61 15.36 2.89
C PHE A 170 -0.53 14.26 1.85
N VAL A 171 -1.06 14.53 0.66
CA VAL A 171 -0.76 13.74 -0.55
C VAL A 171 0.34 14.45 -1.30
N VAL A 172 1.32 13.69 -1.78
CA VAL A 172 2.37 14.21 -2.66
C VAL A 172 2.20 13.63 -4.06
N TYR A 173 2.24 14.52 -5.04
CA TYR A 173 2.31 14.18 -6.46
C TYR A 173 3.69 14.56 -7.00
N ALA A 174 4.21 13.79 -7.97
CA ALA A 174 5.49 14.04 -8.59
C ALA A 174 5.37 14.14 -10.13
N SER A 175 6.16 15.02 -10.75
CA SER A 175 6.25 15.18 -12.20
C SER A 175 7.60 15.72 -12.66
N ASP A 176 7.98 15.39 -13.90
CA ASP A 176 9.10 16.05 -14.59
C ASP A 176 8.71 17.42 -15.16
N TYR A 177 7.40 17.70 -15.27
CA TYR A 177 6.86 18.91 -15.85
C TYR A 177 5.93 19.60 -14.86
N LYS A 178 6.12 20.90 -14.68
CA LYS A 178 5.37 21.69 -13.69
C LYS A 178 3.85 21.62 -13.84
N ASP A 179 3.34 21.58 -15.06
CA ASP A 179 1.91 21.78 -15.33
C ASP A 179 1.19 20.54 -15.90
N LYS A 180 1.86 19.37 -15.94
CA LYS A 180 1.27 18.14 -16.52
C LYS A 180 2.01 16.89 -16.09
N GLY A 181 1.41 15.73 -16.36
CA GLY A 181 2.08 14.42 -16.22
C GLY A 181 2.31 13.99 -14.77
N TRP A 182 1.60 14.60 -13.85
CA TRP A 182 1.66 14.31 -12.44
C TRP A 182 1.21 12.89 -12.12
N LYS A 183 1.92 12.28 -11.18
CA LYS A 183 1.62 10.97 -10.65
C LYS A 183 1.55 11.06 -9.14
N LYS A 184 0.60 10.34 -8.56
CA LYS A 184 0.49 10.17 -7.11
C LYS A 184 1.77 9.45 -6.62
N ALA A 185 2.54 10.15 -5.81
CA ALA A 185 3.88 9.74 -5.40
C ALA A 185 3.87 9.10 -4.01
N GLY A 186 3.05 9.60 -3.10
CA GLY A 186 2.99 9.10 -1.72
C GLY A 186 2.04 9.90 -0.86
N GLY A 187 2.02 9.58 0.42
CA GLY A 187 1.30 10.34 1.43
C GLY A 187 2.01 10.26 2.77
N VAL A 188 1.71 11.21 3.65
CA VAL A 188 2.31 11.30 4.97
C VAL A 188 1.29 11.85 5.95
N THR A 189 1.37 11.43 7.21
CA THR A 189 0.56 11.97 8.30
C THR A 189 1.47 12.38 9.44
N LEU A 190 1.40 13.65 9.84
CA LEU A 190 2.17 14.21 10.95
C LEU A 190 1.24 14.42 12.15
N GLN A 191 1.63 13.89 13.31
CA GLN A 191 0.83 13.86 14.51
C GLN A 191 0.89 15.18 15.28
N GLU A 192 2.07 15.68 15.64
CA GLU A 192 2.19 16.82 16.55
C GLU A 192 3.31 17.80 16.14
N TYR A 193 3.45 18.91 16.87
CA TYR A 193 4.51 19.88 16.63
C TYR A 193 5.90 19.22 16.77
N ASN A 194 6.80 19.53 15.84
CA ASN A 194 8.12 18.91 15.65
C ASN A 194 8.08 17.41 15.29
N ASP A 195 6.92 16.85 14.98
CA ASP A 195 6.85 15.52 14.40
C ASP A 195 7.51 15.49 13.03
N SER A 196 8.19 14.39 12.73
CA SER A 196 8.87 14.17 11.46
C SER A 196 8.62 12.77 10.97
N GLU A 197 8.15 12.65 9.73
CA GLU A 197 7.84 11.37 9.09
C GLU A 197 8.29 11.40 7.63
N ASP A 198 8.78 10.26 7.15
CA ASP A 198 9.12 10.08 5.75
C ASP A 198 7.86 9.88 4.90
N LEU A 199 7.94 10.28 3.64
CA LEU A 199 6.85 10.12 2.69
C LEU A 199 6.68 8.64 2.35
N GLU A 200 5.59 8.03 2.84
CA GLU A 200 5.19 6.69 2.46
C GLU A 200 4.90 6.65 0.95
N SER A 201 5.77 5.97 0.20
CA SER A 201 5.79 6.01 -1.25
C SER A 201 6.01 4.62 -1.85
N PRO A 202 5.10 4.13 -2.71
CA PRO A 202 5.35 2.91 -3.47
C PRO A 202 6.45 3.08 -4.53
N ILE A 203 6.87 4.31 -4.84
CA ILE A 203 7.87 4.64 -5.88
C ILE A 203 9.12 5.30 -5.29
N GLU A 204 9.35 5.15 -3.99
CA GLU A 204 10.39 5.80 -3.18
C GLU A 204 11.76 5.85 -3.87
N LYS A 205 12.23 4.68 -4.35
CA LYS A 205 13.53 4.52 -5.03
C LYS A 205 13.70 5.34 -6.32
N THR A 206 12.61 5.90 -6.84
CA THR A 206 12.59 6.71 -8.07
C THR A 206 12.18 8.16 -7.85
N LEU A 207 11.83 8.56 -6.62
CA LEU A 207 11.39 9.93 -6.32
C LEU A 207 12.42 10.97 -6.77
N ARG A 208 13.72 10.72 -6.53
CA ARG A 208 14.82 11.60 -6.97
C ARG A 208 14.87 11.88 -8.48
N ASN A 209 14.19 11.10 -9.30
CA ASN A 209 14.17 11.30 -10.75
C ASN A 209 13.17 12.39 -11.16
N PHE A 210 12.21 12.73 -10.28
CA PHE A 210 11.23 13.78 -10.54
C PHE A 210 11.75 15.14 -10.09
N ARG A 211 11.41 16.16 -10.89
CA ARG A 211 11.79 17.53 -10.61
C ARG A 211 10.77 18.26 -9.72
N TYR A 212 9.49 18.10 -10.03
CA TYR A 212 8.41 18.84 -9.37
C TYR A 212 7.65 17.95 -8.41
N PHE A 213 7.34 18.50 -7.24
CA PHE A 213 6.51 17.85 -6.23
C PHE A 213 5.36 18.79 -5.85
N ALA A 214 4.12 18.32 -5.99
CA ALA A 214 2.93 19.05 -5.59
C ALA A 214 2.38 18.45 -4.29
N ILE A 215 2.24 19.28 -3.26
CA ILE A 215 1.77 18.90 -1.94
C ILE A 215 0.35 19.39 -1.78
N VAL A 216 -0.57 18.48 -1.46
CA VAL A 216 -1.99 18.78 -1.23
C VAL A 216 -2.35 18.37 0.18
N SER A 217 -2.94 19.29 0.95
CA SER A 217 -3.48 18.98 2.27
C SER A 217 -4.81 18.25 2.14
N LYS A 218 -4.98 17.13 2.86
CA LYS A 218 -6.25 16.38 2.86
C LYS A 218 -7.38 17.09 3.57
N ASN A 219 -7.08 17.91 4.58
CA ASN A 219 -8.12 18.64 5.33
C ASN A 219 -8.59 19.92 4.61
N GLY A 220 -8.04 20.24 3.43
CA GLY A 220 -8.35 21.45 2.66
C GLY A 220 -7.84 22.76 3.27
N LYS A 221 -7.15 22.71 4.42
CA LYS A 221 -6.47 23.87 4.99
C LYS A 221 -5.23 24.19 4.16
N ASN A 222 -5.01 25.48 3.93
CA ASN A 222 -3.81 25.97 3.31
C ASN A 222 -2.70 26.07 4.35
N TYR A 223 -1.54 25.51 4.01
CA TYR A 223 -0.32 25.61 4.78
C TYR A 223 0.74 26.33 3.95
N SER A 224 1.72 26.93 4.62
CA SER A 224 2.94 27.37 3.99
C SER A 224 4.01 26.28 4.09
N PHE A 225 4.84 26.17 3.05
CA PHE A 225 5.86 25.12 2.99
C PHE A 225 7.22 25.73 2.70
N GLU A 226 8.24 25.21 3.37
CA GLU A 226 9.63 25.50 3.11
C GLU A 226 10.35 24.20 2.81
N ALA A 227 11.11 24.12 1.72
CA ALA A 227 11.80 22.89 1.33
C ALA A 227 13.32 23.10 1.28
N ARG A 228 14.08 22.13 1.80
CA ARG A 228 15.54 22.14 1.83
C ARG A 228 16.08 20.76 1.52
N LYS A 229 17.25 20.69 0.88
CA LYS A 229 17.98 19.44 0.73
C LYS A 229 18.97 19.26 1.88
N GLN A 230 18.83 18.21 2.67
CA GLN A 230 19.68 17.95 3.83
C GLN A 230 20.03 16.47 3.88
N LYS A 231 21.31 16.15 4.09
CA LYS A 231 21.86 14.77 4.16
C LYS A 231 21.59 13.83 2.98
N GLY A 232 20.88 14.27 1.94
CA GLY A 232 20.48 13.42 0.82
C GLY A 232 18.98 13.48 0.55
N ASP A 233 18.22 14.01 1.50
CA ASP A 233 16.76 14.02 1.50
C ASP A 233 16.23 15.38 1.04
N LEU A 234 15.00 15.37 0.54
CA LEU A 234 14.19 16.58 0.36
C LEU A 234 13.32 16.77 1.60
N VAL A 235 13.77 17.60 2.52
CA VAL A 235 13.05 17.89 3.77
C VAL A 235 12.07 19.04 3.55
N ILE A 236 10.80 18.81 3.86
CA ILE A 236 9.68 19.73 3.69
C ILE A 236 9.16 20.13 5.07
N PHE A 237 9.31 21.41 5.41
CA PHE A 237 8.80 21.99 6.65
C PHE A 237 7.41 22.58 6.42
N VAL A 238 6.43 22.07 7.17
CA VAL A 238 5.03 22.52 7.12
C VAL A 238 4.81 23.62 8.16
N ARG A 239 4.17 24.72 7.76
CA ARG A 239 3.90 25.89 8.59
C ARG A 239 2.47 26.40 8.36
N ASN A 240 1.93 27.18 9.31
CA ASN A 240 0.64 27.86 9.14
C ASN A 240 0.66 28.93 8.04
#